data_AF-A0A7Y2G1H0-F1
#
_entry.id   AF-A0A7Y2G1H0-F1
#
_cell.length_a   1.000
_cell.length_b   1.000
_cell.length_c   1.000
_cell.angle_alpha   90.00
_cell.angle_beta   90.00
_cell.angle_gamma   90.00
#
_symmetry.space_group_name_H-M   'P 1'
#
loop_
_entity.id
_entity.type
_entity.pdbx_description
1 polymer ?
#
loop_
_entity_poly.entity_id
_entity_poly.type
_entity_poly.pdbx_seq_one_letter_code
_entity_poly.pdbx_strand_id
1 'polypeptide(L)'
;MPLNPLDRESEPFSQYGNISADGIQRLLGAPNLNALQILIRETVQNSWDAGKDIPGPVGYRVRFRELSKPEHKALKEIVFDDLPRYTDNPVRPIKKTLNKKKLNVIEICDFGTSGLAGPTHPDEVPKAGESPDFVVFLRNIGSPRDTVFGGGTYGYGKSCLYAISQCQTIVVYSATTNTGEYTRRFMACRIASRYDID
;
A
#
# COMPACT_ATOMS: atom_id res chain seq x y z
N MET A 1 15.88 -20.51 -6.23
CA MET A 1 15.59 -19.68 -7.41
C MET A 1 16.07 -18.28 -7.11
N PRO A 2 16.74 -17.57 -8.04
CA PRO A 2 17.04 -16.16 -7.86
C PRO A 2 15.74 -15.36 -7.76
N LEU A 3 15.72 -14.34 -6.90
CA LEU A 3 14.63 -13.38 -6.80
C LEU A 3 14.78 -12.40 -7.97
N ASN A 4 13.73 -12.21 -8.76
CA ASN A 4 13.72 -11.23 -9.85
C ASN A 4 13.42 -9.84 -9.30
N PRO A 5 14.02 -8.77 -9.84
CA PRO A 5 13.62 -7.39 -9.54
C PRO A 5 12.13 -7.15 -9.80
N LEU A 6 11.57 -6.15 -9.12
CA LEU A 6 10.22 -5.68 -9.42
C LEU A 6 10.22 -4.75 -10.64
N ASP A 7 9.18 -4.86 -11.47
CA ASP A 7 8.91 -3.89 -12.53
C ASP A 7 8.36 -2.60 -11.91
N ARG A 8 8.95 -1.46 -12.28
CA ARG A 8 8.52 -0.15 -11.80
C ARG A 8 7.51 0.48 -12.76
N GLU A 9 6.32 0.76 -12.24
CA GLU A 9 5.37 1.67 -12.85
C GLU A 9 5.39 3.01 -12.11
N SER A 10 5.36 4.12 -12.83
CA SER A 10 5.32 5.46 -12.24
C SER A 10 4.30 6.30 -12.97
N GLU A 11 3.18 6.57 -12.30
CA GLU A 11 2.13 7.42 -12.83
C GLU A 11 2.54 8.90 -12.66
N PRO A 12 2.53 9.70 -13.74
CA PRO A 12 2.68 11.14 -13.62
C PRO A 12 1.47 11.73 -12.91
N PHE A 13 1.66 12.85 -12.21
CA PHE A 13 0.54 13.52 -11.56
C PHE A 13 -0.43 14.07 -12.61
N SER A 14 -1.68 13.59 -12.62
CA SER A 14 -2.70 14.08 -13.56
C SER A 14 -2.93 15.58 -13.40
N GLN A 15 -2.90 16.33 -14.51
CA GLN A 15 -3.24 17.75 -14.57
C GLN A 15 -4.71 18.01 -14.20
N TYR A 16 -5.55 16.97 -14.24
CA TYR A 16 -6.97 17.01 -13.89
C TYR A 16 -7.26 16.62 -12.43
N GLY A 17 -6.21 16.39 -11.63
CA GLY A 17 -6.31 16.23 -10.18
C GLY A 17 -6.17 14.79 -9.69
N ASN A 18 -4.97 14.43 -9.23
CA ASN A 18 -4.75 13.29 -8.32
C ASN A 18 -4.54 13.81 -6.88
N ILE A 19 -4.65 12.95 -5.86
CA ILE A 19 -4.29 13.34 -4.49
C ILE A 19 -2.75 13.38 -4.36
N SER A 20 -2.21 14.53 -3.96
CA SER A 20 -0.77 14.67 -3.66
C SER A 20 -0.42 14.14 -2.27
N ALA A 21 0.85 13.81 -2.04
CA ALA A 21 1.34 13.46 -0.70
C ALA A 21 1.02 14.54 0.36
N ASP A 22 1.05 15.81 -0.04
CA ASP A 22 0.67 16.94 0.81
C ASP A 22 -0.85 16.95 1.08
N GLY A 23 -1.65 16.57 0.09
CA GLY A 23 -3.09 16.33 0.25
C GLY A 23 -3.40 15.21 1.25
N ILE A 24 -2.62 14.13 1.26
CA ILE A 24 -2.73 13.05 2.26
C ILE A 24 -2.37 13.55 3.66
N GLN A 25 -1.27 14.30 3.80
CA GLN A 25 -0.89 14.86 5.10
C GLN A 25 -1.92 15.87 5.63
N ARG A 26 -2.54 16.66 4.74
CA ARG A 26 -3.64 17.57 5.09
C ARG A 26 -4.94 16.84 5.43
N LEU A 27 -5.25 15.75 4.72
CA LEU A 27 -6.38 14.88 5.04
C LEU A 27 -6.23 14.27 6.43
N LEU A 28 -5.00 14.04 6.90
CA LEU A 28 -4.69 13.59 8.26
C LEU A 28 -4.64 14.74 9.29
N GLY A 29 -5.08 15.93 8.90
CA GLY A 29 -5.16 17.12 9.75
C GLY A 29 -5.90 16.84 11.07
N ALA A 30 -5.14 16.98 12.16
CA ALA A 30 -5.45 16.75 13.57
C ALA A 30 -6.89 16.36 13.94
N PRO A 31 -7.24 15.06 13.90
CA PRO A 31 -8.28 14.51 14.75
C PRO A 31 -7.76 14.39 16.20
N ASN A 32 -8.66 14.28 17.18
CA ASN A 32 -8.32 13.91 18.57
C ASN A 32 -7.73 12.48 18.73
N LEU A 33 -7.45 11.78 17.61
CA LEU A 33 -6.98 10.40 17.56
C LEU A 33 -5.55 10.34 17.01
N ASN A 34 -4.71 9.53 17.65
CA ASN A 34 -3.32 9.29 17.25
C ASN A 34 -3.26 8.57 15.89
N ALA A 35 -2.31 8.93 15.02
CA ALA A 35 -2.08 8.29 13.72
C ALA A 35 -1.97 6.75 13.79
N LEU A 36 -1.40 6.20 14.87
CA LEU A 36 -1.35 4.75 15.08
C LEU A 36 -2.75 4.16 15.33
N GLN A 37 -3.62 4.86 16.07
CA GLN A 37 -5.00 4.40 16.30
C GLN A 37 -5.79 4.37 14.99
N ILE A 38 -5.62 5.40 14.14
CA ILE A 38 -6.24 5.44 12.81
C ILE A 38 -5.74 4.27 11.97
N LEU A 39 -4.43 4.06 11.91
CA LEU A 39 -3.84 2.94 11.18
C LEU A 39 -4.49 1.62 11.60
N ILE A 40 -4.48 1.31 12.90
CA ILE A 40 -5.02 0.05 13.42
C ILE A 40 -6.51 -0.09 13.09
N ARG A 41 -7.31 0.96 13.28
CA ARG A 41 -8.74 0.92 12.98
C ARG A 41 -8.99 0.63 11.49
N GLU A 42 -8.33 1.36 10.60
CA GLU A 42 -8.53 1.21 9.15
C GLU A 42 -8.05 -0.15 8.65
N THR A 43 -6.92 -0.68 9.17
CA THR A 43 -6.39 -1.97 8.74
C THR A 43 -7.16 -3.15 9.32
N VAL A 44 -7.68 -3.05 10.55
CA VAL A 44 -8.61 -4.05 11.12
C VAL A 44 -9.90 -4.08 10.31
N GLN A 45 -10.48 -2.92 9.98
CA GLN A 45 -11.69 -2.86 9.16
C GLN A 45 -11.45 -3.47 7.77
N ASN A 46 -10.36 -3.12 7.09
CA ASN A 46 -10.02 -3.71 5.79
C ASN A 46 -9.84 -5.23 5.88
N SER A 47 -9.22 -5.74 6.95
CA SER A 47 -9.04 -7.19 7.16
C SER A 47 -10.38 -7.89 7.38
N TRP A 48 -11.27 -7.29 8.19
CA TRP A 48 -12.60 -7.82 8.46
C TRP A 48 -13.46 -7.85 7.19
N ASP A 49 -13.46 -6.76 6.42
CA ASP A 49 -14.19 -6.66 5.16
C ASP A 49 -13.71 -7.72 4.15
N ALA A 50 -12.39 -7.94 4.05
CA ALA A 50 -11.80 -8.94 3.15
C ALA A 50 -12.04 -10.41 3.58
N GLY A 51 -12.54 -10.65 4.79
CA GLY A 51 -12.86 -11.98 5.29
C GLY A 51 -14.33 -12.38 5.16
N LYS A 52 -15.23 -11.46 4.77
CA LYS A 52 -16.70 -11.68 4.80
C LYS A 52 -17.16 -12.91 4.02
N ASP A 53 -16.50 -13.20 2.90
CA ASP A 53 -16.85 -14.30 2.00
C ASP A 53 -15.92 -15.52 2.18
N ILE A 54 -15.02 -15.49 3.17
CA ILE A 54 -14.09 -16.57 3.46
C ILE A 54 -14.56 -17.34 4.70
N PRO A 55 -14.75 -18.67 4.63
CA PRO A 55 -15.12 -19.45 5.79
C PRO A 55 -14.06 -19.40 6.89
N GLY A 56 -14.49 -19.15 8.13
CA GLY A 56 -13.64 -19.19 9.31
C GLY A 56 -13.30 -17.82 9.90
N PRO A 57 -12.46 -17.77 10.95
CA PRO A 57 -12.10 -16.52 11.59
C PRO A 57 -11.07 -15.74 10.78
N VAL A 58 -11.23 -14.41 10.75
CA VAL A 58 -10.19 -13.50 10.27
C VAL A 58 -9.10 -13.38 11.34
N GLY A 59 -7.88 -13.77 10.98
CA GLY A 59 -6.69 -13.53 11.80
C GLY A 59 -6.13 -12.14 11.51
N TYR A 60 -5.66 -11.45 12.55
CA TYR A 60 -5.01 -10.15 12.41
C TYR A 60 -3.78 -10.07 13.32
N ARG A 61 -2.67 -9.53 12.82
CA ARG A 61 -1.41 -9.40 13.55
C ARG A 61 -0.70 -8.11 13.18
N VAL A 62 -0.14 -7.44 14.20
CA VAL A 62 0.75 -6.29 14.02
C VAL A 62 2.07 -6.60 14.71
N ARG A 63 3.18 -6.32 14.03
CA ARG A 63 4.53 -6.45 14.58
C ARG A 63 5.29 -5.16 14.34
N PHE A 64 6.02 -4.70 15.34
CA PHE A 64 7.12 -3.76 15.14
C PHE A 64 8.41 -4.57 15.15
N ARG A 65 9.13 -4.59 14.02
CA ARG A 65 10.34 -5.42 13.91
C ARG A 65 11.45 -4.74 13.14
N GLU A 66 12.69 -5.04 13.55
CA GLU A 66 13.88 -4.78 12.75
C GLU A 66 13.98 -5.88 11.67
N LEU A 67 14.20 -5.48 10.41
CA LEU A 67 14.45 -6.44 9.34
C LEU A 67 15.81 -7.11 9.53
N SER A 68 15.87 -8.40 9.22
CA SER A 68 17.13 -9.12 9.16
C SER A 68 18.02 -8.58 8.03
N LYS A 69 19.34 -8.85 8.12
CA LYS A 69 20.28 -8.42 7.07
C LYS A 69 19.88 -8.91 5.66
N PRO A 70 19.45 -10.16 5.46
CA PRO A 70 18.99 -10.61 4.13
C PRO A 70 17.74 -9.89 3.64
N GLU A 71 16.74 -9.65 4.51
CA GLU A 71 15.52 -8.93 4.13
C GLU A 71 15.82 -7.48 3.74
N HIS A 72 16.65 -6.79 4.54
CA HIS A 72 17.07 -5.42 4.23
C HIS A 72 17.84 -5.37 2.91
N LYS A 73 18.76 -6.32 2.68
CA LYS A 73 19.49 -6.43 1.42
C LYS A 73 18.55 -6.65 0.23
N ALA A 74 17.58 -7.56 0.35
CA ALA A 74 16.59 -7.82 -0.69
C ALA A 74 15.73 -6.58 -0.99
N LEU A 75 15.30 -5.82 0.03
CA LEU A 75 14.59 -4.56 -0.20
C LEU A 75 15.42 -3.59 -1.02
N LYS A 76 16.72 -3.46 -0.70
CA LYS A 76 17.60 -2.50 -1.35
C LYS A 76 18.00 -2.90 -2.77
N GLU A 77 18.33 -4.17 -2.99
CA GLU A 77 18.98 -4.64 -4.22
C GLU A 77 18.03 -5.33 -5.19
N ILE A 78 16.76 -5.54 -4.81
CA ILE A 78 15.80 -6.28 -5.64
C ILE A 78 14.49 -5.51 -5.72
N VAL A 79 13.91 -5.15 -4.57
CA VAL A 79 12.60 -4.48 -4.53
C VAL A 79 12.69 -3.01 -4.96
N PHE A 80 13.73 -2.31 -4.52
CA PHE A 80 13.97 -0.90 -4.81
C PHE A 80 15.29 -0.69 -5.57
N ASP A 81 15.66 -1.64 -6.43
CA ASP A 81 16.84 -1.53 -7.30
C ASP A 81 16.65 -0.42 -8.35
N ASP A 82 15.47 -0.40 -8.99
CA ASP A 82 15.04 0.70 -9.84
C ASP A 82 14.22 1.72 -9.05
N LEU A 83 14.89 2.72 -8.50
CA LEU A 83 14.25 3.94 -8.02
C LEU A 83 14.36 5.02 -9.08
N PRO A 84 13.31 5.82 -9.27
CA PRO A 84 13.35 6.84 -10.30
C PRO A 84 14.51 7.83 -10.09
N ARG A 85 15.13 8.23 -11.20
CA ARG A 85 16.30 9.09 -11.24
C ARG A 85 15.87 10.55 -11.36
N TYR A 86 15.14 11.06 -10.36
CA TYR A 86 14.71 12.46 -10.35
C TYR A 86 15.79 13.36 -9.76
N THR A 87 15.98 14.52 -10.38
CA THR A 87 17.00 15.55 -10.09
C THR A 87 16.80 16.23 -8.74
N ASP A 88 15.56 16.36 -8.26
CA ASP A 88 15.25 17.02 -6.99
C ASP A 88 14.27 16.24 -6.11
N ASN A 89 14.69 15.87 -4.89
CA ASN A 89 13.99 15.64 -3.61
C ASN A 89 13.04 14.43 -3.31
N PRO A 90 12.05 13.96 -4.11
CA PRO A 90 11.06 13.04 -3.61
C PRO A 90 11.68 11.69 -3.34
N VAL A 91 12.73 11.22 -4.02
CA VAL A 91 13.31 9.88 -3.78
C VAL A 91 14.23 9.85 -2.54
N ARG A 92 14.59 11.02 -2.01
CA ARG A 92 15.55 11.15 -0.90
C ARG A 92 15.12 10.41 0.39
N PRO A 93 13.84 10.43 0.83
CA PRO A 93 13.42 9.74 2.04
C PRO A 93 13.57 8.21 1.95
N ILE A 94 13.20 7.59 0.82
CA ILE A 94 13.33 6.13 0.65
C ILE A 94 14.80 5.72 0.51
N LYS A 95 15.60 6.43 -0.29
CA LYS A 95 17.06 6.18 -0.38
C LYS A 95 17.75 6.33 0.98
N LYS A 96 17.45 7.40 1.72
CA LYS A 96 17.97 7.62 3.08
C LYS A 96 17.58 6.49 4.03
N THR A 97 16.34 5.99 3.92
CA THR A 97 15.81 4.91 4.75
C THR A 97 16.50 3.57 4.44
N LEU A 98 16.63 3.22 3.16
CA LEU A 98 17.30 1.99 2.72
C LEU A 98 18.80 1.97 3.05
N ASN A 99 19.44 3.14 3.17
CA ASN A 99 20.85 3.27 3.54
C ASN A 99 21.12 3.32 5.06
N LYS A 100 20.09 3.24 5.92
CA LYS A 100 20.29 3.10 7.37
C LYS A 100 21.00 1.77 7.67
N LYS A 101 21.75 1.70 8.78
CA LYS A 101 22.37 0.45 9.26
C LYS A 101 21.34 -0.61 9.68
N LYS A 102 20.18 -0.15 10.16
CA LYS A 102 19.07 -0.95 10.68
C LYS A 102 17.77 -0.39 10.11
N LEU A 103 16.86 -1.26 9.71
CA LEU A 103 15.58 -0.88 9.13
C LEU A 103 14.44 -1.47 9.96
N ASN A 104 13.75 -0.59 10.69
CA ASN A 104 12.55 -0.95 11.46
C ASN A 104 11.32 -0.77 10.58
N VAL A 105 10.39 -1.73 10.68
CA VAL A 105 9.12 -1.72 9.97
C VAL A 105 7.97 -1.97 10.93
N ILE A 106 6.81 -1.39 10.61
CA ILE A 106 5.52 -1.87 11.11
C ILE A 106 5.03 -2.87 10.07
N GLU A 107 4.79 -4.09 10.52
CA GLU A 107 4.25 -5.15 9.68
C GLU A 107 2.84 -5.47 10.14
N ILE A 108 1.90 -5.46 9.19
CA ILE A 108 0.49 -5.73 9.40
C ILE A 108 0.16 -6.95 8.55
N CYS A 109 -0.42 -7.97 9.17
CA CYS A 109 -0.81 -9.20 8.51
C CYS A 109 -2.26 -9.52 8.84
N ASP A 110 -3.01 -9.91 7.82
CA ASP A 110 -4.30 -10.56 7.93
C ASP A 110 -4.21 -12.01 7.42
N PHE A 111 -5.14 -12.84 7.87
CA PHE A 111 -5.23 -14.26 7.53
C PHE A 111 -6.70 -14.65 7.41
N GLY A 112 -7.01 -15.62 6.55
CA GLY A 112 -8.41 -16.00 6.29
C GLY A 112 -9.17 -14.91 5.54
N THR A 113 -8.49 -14.20 4.63
CA THR A 113 -9.06 -13.14 3.79
C THR A 113 -8.90 -13.47 2.31
N SER A 114 -9.66 -12.81 1.45
CA SER A 114 -9.59 -12.95 -0.02
C SER A 114 -8.24 -12.49 -0.60
N GLY A 115 -7.51 -11.65 0.15
CA GLY A 115 -6.31 -10.98 -0.33
C GLY A 115 -6.63 -9.88 -1.36
N LEU A 116 -5.64 -9.53 -2.18
CA LEU A 116 -5.75 -8.51 -3.22
C LEU A 116 -6.11 -9.15 -4.56
N ALA A 117 -7.34 -9.64 -4.66
CA ALA A 117 -7.87 -10.31 -5.84
C ALA A 117 -8.09 -9.34 -7.02
N GLY A 118 -8.47 -9.90 -8.16
CA GLY A 118 -8.87 -9.13 -9.33
C GLY A 118 -7.73 -8.64 -10.20
N PRO A 119 -8.04 -7.88 -11.25
CA PRO A 119 -7.07 -7.42 -12.23
C PRO A 119 -6.00 -6.52 -11.62
N THR A 120 -4.85 -6.40 -12.29
CA THR A 120 -3.76 -5.51 -11.88
C THR A 120 -3.79 -4.16 -12.60
N HIS A 121 -4.58 -4.04 -13.68
CA HIS A 121 -4.77 -2.80 -14.44
C HIS A 121 -6.17 -2.21 -14.21
N PRO A 122 -6.31 -0.87 -14.04
CA PRO A 122 -7.60 -0.25 -13.77
C PRO A 122 -8.59 -0.33 -14.94
N ASP A 123 -8.10 -0.45 -16.18
CA ASP A 123 -8.94 -0.57 -17.38
C ASP A 123 -9.51 -1.99 -17.59
N GLU A 124 -9.04 -2.97 -16.83
CA GLU A 124 -9.56 -4.33 -16.89
C GLU A 124 -10.84 -4.44 -16.05
N VAL A 125 -11.92 -4.87 -16.69
CA VAL A 125 -13.19 -5.14 -16.01
C VAL A 125 -13.07 -6.48 -15.26
N PRO A 126 -13.30 -6.52 -13.94
CA PRO A 126 -13.30 -7.79 -13.19
C PRO A 126 -14.29 -8.78 -13.80
N LYS A 127 -13.92 -10.06 -13.84
CA LYS A 127 -14.86 -11.11 -14.28
C LYS A 127 -16.02 -11.22 -13.28
N ALA A 128 -17.15 -11.79 -13.72
CA ALA A 128 -18.30 -12.00 -12.85
C ALA A 128 -17.89 -12.82 -11.61
N GLY A 129 -18.13 -12.27 -10.41
CA GLY A 129 -17.76 -12.88 -9.13
C GLY A 129 -16.33 -12.57 -8.64
N GLU A 130 -15.56 -11.77 -9.37
CA GLU A 130 -14.22 -11.34 -8.97
C GLU A 130 -14.24 -9.94 -8.35
N SER A 131 -13.56 -9.75 -7.21
CA SER A 131 -13.44 -8.45 -6.55
C SER A 131 -12.26 -7.65 -7.12
N PRO A 132 -12.39 -6.32 -7.39
CA PRO A 132 -11.31 -5.46 -7.87
C PRO A 132 -10.32 -5.04 -6.76
N ASP A 133 -10.09 -5.90 -5.77
CA ASP A 133 -9.41 -5.54 -4.51
C ASP A 133 -8.02 -4.97 -4.73
N PHE A 134 -7.26 -5.50 -5.69
CA PHE A 134 -5.94 -4.99 -6.03
C PHE A 134 -5.97 -3.54 -6.51
N VAL A 135 -6.79 -3.22 -7.53
CA VAL A 135 -6.88 -1.86 -8.08
C VAL A 135 -7.39 -0.90 -7.01
N VAL A 136 -8.43 -1.32 -6.26
CA VAL A 136 -9.00 -0.51 -5.18
C VAL A 136 -8.00 -0.30 -4.04
N PHE A 137 -7.02 -1.18 -3.84
CA PHE A 137 -6.00 -1.05 -2.80
C PHE A 137 -4.76 -0.27 -3.22
N LEU A 138 -4.15 -0.63 -4.34
CA LEU A 138 -2.87 -0.06 -4.76
C LEU A 138 -3.00 1.12 -5.71
N ARG A 139 -4.08 1.23 -6.49
CA ARG A 139 -4.20 2.26 -7.53
C ARG A 139 -5.21 3.36 -7.17
N ASN A 140 -6.33 3.03 -6.52
CA ASN A 140 -7.35 4.02 -6.15
C ASN A 140 -7.05 4.69 -4.81
N ILE A 141 -5.86 5.27 -4.70
CA ILE A 141 -5.43 5.96 -3.49
C ILE A 141 -6.04 7.36 -3.48
N GLY A 142 -6.86 7.64 -2.47
CA GLY A 142 -7.44 8.98 -2.29
C GLY A 142 -8.78 9.21 -2.97
N SER A 143 -9.35 8.21 -3.65
CA SER A 143 -10.74 8.28 -4.09
C SER A 143 -11.67 8.36 -2.87
N PRO A 144 -12.62 9.30 -2.81
CA PRO A 144 -13.67 9.29 -1.79
C PRO A 144 -14.40 7.95 -1.85
N ARG A 145 -14.61 7.29 -0.71
CA ARG A 145 -15.51 6.13 -0.66
C ARG A 145 -16.96 6.64 -0.69
N ASP A 146 -17.59 6.61 -1.86
CA ASP A 146 -19.03 6.83 -2.01
C ASP A 146 -19.81 5.63 -1.48
N THR A 147 -19.90 5.49 -0.15
CA THR A 147 -20.91 4.62 0.46
C THR A 147 -21.52 5.32 1.66
N VAL A 148 -22.77 5.73 1.50
CA VAL A 148 -23.61 6.42 2.50
C VAL A 148 -23.78 5.62 3.81
N PHE A 149 -23.39 4.34 3.82
CA PHE A 149 -23.39 3.45 4.99
C PHE A 149 -22.04 2.77 5.29
N GLY A 150 -20.96 3.11 4.57
CA GLY A 150 -19.62 2.61 4.86
C GLY A 150 -18.99 3.45 5.96
N GLY A 151 -18.59 2.85 7.09
CA GLY A 151 -18.05 3.51 8.29
C GLY A 151 -16.72 4.29 8.14
N GLY A 152 -16.40 4.80 6.95
CA GLY A 152 -15.27 5.67 6.65
C GLY A 152 -15.62 7.15 6.85
N THR A 153 -16.02 7.53 8.06
CA THR A 153 -16.54 8.88 8.40
C THR A 153 -15.52 10.03 8.28
N TYR A 154 -14.31 9.78 7.80
CA TYR A 154 -13.22 10.76 7.87
C TYR A 154 -12.29 10.84 6.64
N GLY A 155 -12.56 10.09 5.57
CA GLY A 155 -11.70 10.13 4.37
C GLY A 155 -10.24 9.65 4.57
N TYR A 156 -9.88 9.09 5.73
CA TYR A 156 -8.51 8.67 6.06
C TYR A 156 -8.03 7.39 5.35
N GLY A 157 -8.97 6.57 4.87
CA GLY A 157 -8.79 5.34 4.08
C GLY A 157 -7.42 4.65 4.13
N LYS A 158 -6.95 4.19 2.97
CA LYS A 158 -5.66 3.49 2.82
C LYS A 158 -4.46 4.43 2.96
N SER A 159 -4.70 5.75 2.93
CA SER A 159 -3.66 6.78 3.04
C SER A 159 -2.94 6.80 4.39
N CYS A 160 -3.57 6.32 5.47
CA CYS A 160 -2.93 6.22 6.79
C CYS A 160 -1.65 5.34 6.78
N LEU A 161 -1.62 4.30 5.93
CA LEU A 161 -0.47 3.40 5.75
C LEU A 161 0.77 4.16 5.24
N TYR A 162 0.57 5.11 4.34
CA TYR A 162 1.65 5.89 3.76
C TYR A 162 2.10 6.98 4.72
N ALA A 163 1.17 7.61 5.43
CA ALA A 163 1.52 8.70 6.32
C ALA A 163 2.28 8.29 7.58
N ILE A 164 2.05 7.08 8.09
CA ILE A 164 2.85 6.56 9.20
C ILE A 164 4.27 6.14 8.75
N SER A 165 4.46 5.89 7.46
CA SER A 165 5.75 5.53 6.88
C SER A 165 6.62 6.78 6.71
N GLN A 166 7.81 6.80 7.34
CA GLN A 166 8.77 7.91 7.23
C GLN A 166 9.22 8.19 5.79
N CYS A 167 9.05 7.24 4.88
CA CYS A 167 9.39 7.36 3.47
C CYS A 167 8.18 7.27 2.55
N GLN A 168 6.96 7.36 3.10
CA GLN A 168 5.68 7.30 2.39
C GLN A 168 5.57 6.08 1.48
N THR A 169 6.14 4.97 1.93
CA THR A 169 6.25 3.73 1.16
C THR A 169 5.68 2.57 1.95
N ILE A 170 4.94 1.70 1.26
CA ILE A 170 4.49 0.41 1.76
C ILE A 170 5.02 -0.70 0.86
N VAL A 171 5.20 -1.88 1.46
CA VAL A 171 5.49 -3.12 0.76
C VAL A 171 4.38 -4.10 1.12
N VAL A 172 3.79 -4.71 0.12
CA VAL A 172 2.59 -5.52 0.25
C VAL A 172 2.86 -6.89 -0.33
N TYR A 173 2.53 -7.92 0.44
CA TYR A 173 2.44 -9.29 -0.04
C TYR A 173 1.01 -9.75 0.11
N SER A 174 0.47 -10.43 -0.89
CA SER A 174 -0.85 -11.03 -0.82
C SER A 174 -0.88 -12.39 -1.50
N ALA A 175 -1.42 -13.39 -0.81
CA ALA A 175 -1.85 -14.64 -1.40
C ALA A 175 -3.35 -14.52 -1.69
N THR A 176 -3.74 -14.71 -2.95
CA THR A 176 -5.09 -14.35 -3.43
C THR A 176 -5.44 -15.17 -4.67
N THR A 177 -6.54 -14.84 -5.33
CA THR A 177 -6.96 -15.41 -6.62
C THR A 177 -6.96 -14.35 -7.72
N ASN A 178 -6.60 -14.74 -8.93
CA ASN A 178 -6.79 -13.96 -10.15
C ASN A 178 -7.49 -14.85 -11.17
N THR A 179 -8.65 -14.45 -11.66
CA THR A 179 -9.45 -15.24 -12.60
C THR A 179 -9.73 -16.68 -12.13
N GLY A 180 -9.88 -16.86 -10.81
CA GLY A 180 -10.11 -18.17 -10.17
C GLY A 180 -8.84 -18.97 -9.86
N GLU A 181 -7.68 -18.54 -10.32
CA GLU A 181 -6.40 -19.23 -10.06
C GLU A 181 -5.68 -18.63 -8.85
N TYR A 182 -5.12 -19.48 -8.00
CA TYR A 182 -4.30 -19.03 -6.88
C TYR A 182 -3.06 -18.29 -7.38
N THR A 183 -2.81 -17.11 -6.81
CA THR A 183 -1.64 -16.30 -7.14
C THR A 183 -1.04 -15.67 -5.89
N ARG A 184 0.24 -15.32 -5.99
CA ARG A 184 0.96 -14.56 -4.97
C ARG A 184 1.48 -13.28 -5.61
N ARG A 185 1.17 -12.16 -4.96
CA ARG A 185 1.56 -10.84 -5.40
C ARG A 185 2.53 -10.26 -4.39
N PHE A 186 3.63 -9.67 -4.86
CA PHE A 186 4.54 -8.87 -4.04
C PHE A 186 4.73 -7.52 -4.72
N MET A 187 4.39 -6.45 -4.02
CA MET A 187 4.29 -5.10 -4.59
C MET A 187 4.92 -4.09 -3.62
N ALA A 188 5.47 -3.01 -4.17
CA ALA A 188 5.83 -1.84 -3.38
C ALA A 188 5.13 -0.62 -3.97
N CYS A 189 4.56 0.21 -3.11
CA CYS A 189 3.88 1.43 -3.52
C CYS A 189 4.38 2.60 -2.69
N ARG A 190 4.60 3.73 -3.36
CA ARG A 190 5.10 4.94 -2.74
C ARG A 190 4.31 6.13 -3.25
N ILE A 191 3.90 6.99 -2.32
CA ILE A 191 3.25 8.26 -2.65
C ILE A 191 4.23 9.39 -2.35
N ALA A 192 4.46 10.27 -3.32
CA ALA A 192 5.31 11.43 -3.17
C ALA A 192 4.62 12.67 -3.76
N SER A 193 5.11 13.85 -3.39
CA SER A 193 4.69 15.12 -3.99
C SER A 193 4.95 15.12 -5.50
N ARG A 194 4.21 15.99 -6.22
CA ARG A 194 4.35 16.20 -7.66
C ARG A 194 5.82 16.40 -8.03
N TYR A 195 6.20 15.81 -9.15
CA TYR A 195 7.50 16.01 -9.79
C TYR A 195 7.29 16.04 -11.30
N ASP A 196 8.17 16.74 -12.00
CA ASP A 196 8.25 16.71 -13.45
C ASP A 196 9.32 15.66 -13.85
N ILE A 197 9.12 14.99 -14.99
CA ILE A 197 10.09 14.05 -15.57
C ILE A 197 10.91 14.86 -16.57
N ASP A 198 12.24 14.85 -16.44
CA ASP A 198 13.16 15.42 -17.45
C ASP A 198 13.09 14.63 -18.78
#